data_AF-A0A3B9HJV5-F1
#
_entry.id   AF-A0A3B9HJV5-F1
#
_cell.length_a   1.000
_cell.length_b   1.000
_cell.length_c   1.000
_cell.angle_alpha   90.00
_cell.angle_beta   90.00
_cell.angle_gamma   90.00
#
_symmetry.space_group_name_H-M   'P 1'
#
loop_
_entity.id
_entity.type
_entity.pdbx_description
1 polymer ?
#
loop_
_entity_poly.entity_id
_entity_poly.type
_entity_poly.pdbx_seq_one_letter_code
_entity_poly.pdbx_strand_id
1 'polypeptide(L)'
;MKSLFEQEAAAELQHRLSELEQDARPGWGKMDVAQMLAHCSAGLDMAAGRIHPKGTFLGKLIGRRMRPLYSSDKPMGKNSPTARELIMVEDRKFLDEKQHLAELINSFHDGGPAGCTT
;
A
#
# COMPACT_ATOMS: atom_id res chain seq x y z
N MET A 1 13.90 -1.02 7.76
CA MET A 1 12.88 -0.40 6.89
C MET A 1 12.37 0.85 7.57
N LYS A 2 12.23 1.97 6.83
CA LYS A 2 11.61 3.20 7.36
C LYS A 2 10.13 2.95 7.65
N SER A 3 9.62 3.49 8.75
CA SER A 3 8.20 3.42 9.11
C SER A 3 7.44 4.65 8.62
N LEU A 4 6.19 4.51 8.17
CA LEU A 4 5.35 5.68 7.84
C LEU A 4 4.96 6.52 9.06
N PHE A 5 5.21 6.02 10.28
CA PHE A 5 5.09 6.81 11.49
C PHE A 5 6.28 7.77 11.69
N GLU A 6 7.35 7.65 10.90
CA GLU A 6 8.47 8.59 10.88
C GLU A 6 8.15 9.76 9.94
N GLN A 7 8.37 10.99 10.41
CA GLN A 7 8.06 12.22 9.67
C GLN A 7 8.82 12.27 8.34
N GLU A 8 10.09 11.85 8.34
CA GLU A 8 10.96 11.84 7.19
C GLU A 8 10.45 10.86 6.12
N ALA A 9 9.93 9.70 6.53
CA ALA A 9 9.42 8.70 5.61
C ALA A 9 8.10 9.15 4.97
N ALA A 10 7.20 9.75 5.76
CA ALA A 10 5.95 10.32 5.27
C ALA A 10 6.21 11.46 4.27
N ALA A 11 7.12 12.39 4.61
CA ALA A 11 7.50 13.50 3.74
C ALA A 11 8.15 13.01 2.42
N GLU A 12 9.02 12.00 2.48
CA GLU A 12 9.61 11.39 1.30
C GLU A 12 8.54 10.79 0.36
N LEU A 13 7.53 10.10 0.91
CA LEU A 13 6.44 9.59 0.08
C LEU A 13 5.61 10.71 -0.53
N GLN A 14 5.28 11.77 0.22
CA GLN A 14 4.56 12.92 -0.32
C GLN A 14 5.31 13.55 -1.50
N HIS A 15 6.63 13.73 -1.38
CA HIS A 15 7.47 14.22 -2.47
C HIS A 15 7.40 13.31 -3.70
N ARG A 16 7.59 12.00 -3.52
CA ARG A 16 7.51 11.02 -4.62
C ARG A 16 6.14 10.99 -5.28
N LEU A 17 5.06 11.12 -4.51
CA LEU A 17 3.71 11.26 -5.07
C LEU A 17 3.63 12.52 -5.94
N SER A 18 4.16 13.65 -5.48
CA SER A 18 4.11 14.92 -6.21
C SER A 18 4.77 14.84 -7.59
N GLU A 19 5.88 14.13 -7.71
CA GLU A 19 6.64 13.91 -8.94
C GLU A 19 6.03 12.86 -9.88
N LEU A 20 5.06 12.08 -9.41
CA LEU A 20 4.43 11.04 -10.22
C LEU A 20 3.54 11.66 -11.30
N GLU A 21 3.65 11.16 -12.53
CA GLU A 21 2.89 11.58 -13.72
C GLU A 21 1.88 10.52 -14.17
N GLN A 22 0.84 10.95 -14.90
CA GLN A 22 -0.28 10.09 -15.31
C GLN A 22 0.11 9.03 -16.35
N ASP A 23 1.12 9.27 -17.16
CA ASP A 23 1.60 8.35 -18.21
C ASP A 23 2.80 7.49 -17.75
N ALA A 24 3.13 7.54 -16.45
CA ALA A 24 4.16 6.72 -15.86
C ALA A 24 3.89 5.23 -16.12
N ARG A 25 4.87 4.56 -16.72
CA ARG A 25 4.75 3.13 -17.08
C ARG A 25 5.06 2.24 -15.87
N PRO A 26 4.29 1.17 -15.63
CA PRO A 26 4.56 0.25 -14.55
C PRO A 26 5.91 -0.46 -14.76
N GLY A 27 6.80 -0.39 -13.76
CA GLY A 27 8.06 -1.12 -13.77
C GLY A 27 7.91 -2.62 -13.51
N TRP A 28 6.79 -3.02 -12.91
CA TRP A 28 6.42 -4.39 -12.60
C TRP A 28 4.91 -4.49 -12.32
N GLY A 29 4.32 -5.68 -12.51
CA GLY A 29 2.88 -5.88 -12.34
C GLY A 29 2.07 -5.52 -13.59
N LYS A 30 0.74 -5.44 -13.41
CA LYS A 30 -0.23 -5.19 -14.49
C LYS A 30 -1.10 -3.95 -14.27
N MET A 31 -1.05 -3.36 -13.07
CA MET A 31 -1.81 -2.16 -12.73
C MET A 31 -1.16 -0.95 -13.37
N ASP A 32 -1.97 -0.09 -13.98
CA ASP A 32 -1.50 1.24 -14.40
C ASP A 32 -1.21 2.13 -13.18
N VAL A 33 -0.74 3.36 -13.41
CA VAL A 33 -0.35 4.26 -12.33
C VAL A 33 -1.53 4.64 -11.42
N ALA A 34 -2.74 4.81 -11.95
CA ALA A 34 -3.91 5.18 -11.16
C ALA A 34 -4.39 3.98 -10.32
N GLN A 35 -4.40 2.78 -10.90
CA GLN A 35 -4.66 1.53 -10.21
C GLN A 35 -3.61 1.22 -9.13
N MET A 36 -2.34 1.55 -9.38
CA MET A 36 -1.25 1.41 -8.40
C MET A 36 -1.46 2.35 -7.21
N LEU A 37 -1.90 3.59 -7.43
CA LEU A 37 -2.23 4.52 -6.35
C LEU A 37 -3.38 3.97 -5.48
N ALA A 38 -4.46 3.50 -6.10
CA ALA A 38 -5.58 2.85 -5.41
C ALA A 38 -5.14 1.58 -4.64
N HIS A 39 -4.24 0.78 -5.22
CA HIS A 39 -3.64 -0.39 -4.56
C HIS A 39 -2.89 0.00 -3.28
N CYS A 40 -2.08 1.06 -3.32
CA CYS A 40 -1.38 1.56 -2.15
C CYS A 40 -2.35 2.06 -1.07
N SER A 41 -3.40 2.79 -1.47
CA SER A 41 -4.45 3.27 -0.56
C SER A 41 -5.16 2.11 0.14
N ALA A 42 -5.55 1.09 -0.62
CA ALA A 42 -6.16 -0.13 -0.06
C ALA A 42 -5.22 -0.87 0.90
N GLY A 43 -3.90 -0.83 0.67
CA GLY A 43 -2.91 -1.37 1.60
C GLY A 43 -2.90 -0.66 2.96
N LEU A 44 -2.96 0.68 2.95
CA LEU A 44 -3.07 1.48 4.18
C LEU A 44 -4.41 1.25 4.88
N ASP A 45 -5.50 1.16 4.12
CA ASP A 45 -6.83 0.83 4.65
C ASP A 45 -6.88 -0.56 5.29
N MET A 46 -6.19 -1.54 4.71
CA MET A 46 -6.07 -2.87 5.29
C MET A 46 -5.28 -2.82 6.60
N ALA A 47 -4.16 -2.09 6.65
CA ALA A 47 -3.37 -1.92 7.87
C ALA A 47 -4.16 -1.19 8.97
N ALA A 48 -5.00 -0.23 8.60
CA ALA A 48 -5.87 0.53 9.50
C ALA A 48 -7.19 -0.19 9.84
N GLY A 49 -7.42 -1.40 9.32
CA GLY A 49 -8.62 -2.18 9.62
C GLY A 49 -9.90 -1.66 8.96
N ARG A 50 -9.79 -0.83 7.91
CA ARG A 50 -10.94 -0.45 7.07
C ARG A 50 -11.24 -1.53 6.03
N ILE A 51 -10.22 -2.25 5.55
CA ILE A 51 -10.38 -3.44 4.71
C ILE A 51 -10.04 -4.69 5.51
N HIS A 52 -10.98 -5.64 5.54
CA HIS A 52 -10.82 -6.90 6.26
C HIS A 52 -10.64 -8.05 5.27
N PRO A 53 -9.41 -8.55 5.04
CA PRO A 53 -9.21 -9.67 4.15
C PRO A 53 -9.91 -10.91 4.70
N LYS A 54 -10.52 -11.71 3.82
CA LYS A 54 -11.19 -12.95 4.23
C LYS A 54 -10.14 -13.96 4.72
N GLY A 55 -9.91 -14.00 6.02
CA GLY A 55 -8.95 -14.91 6.65
C GLY A 55 -9.38 -16.38 6.52
N THR A 56 -8.54 -17.21 5.91
CA THR A 56 -8.67 -18.67 5.99
C THR A 56 -7.78 -19.22 7.11
N PHE A 57 -8.12 -20.39 7.67
CA PHE A 57 -7.28 -21.05 8.67
C PHE A 57 -5.86 -21.31 8.14
N LEU A 58 -5.76 -21.73 6.87
CA LEU A 58 -4.48 -21.92 6.19
C LEU A 58 -3.71 -20.59 6.02
N GLY A 59 -4.41 -19.51 5.70
CA GLY A 59 -3.82 -18.17 5.59
C GLY A 59 -3.18 -17.69 6.90
N LYS A 60 -3.79 -17.99 8.05
CA LYS A 60 -3.20 -17.67 9.37
C LYS A 60 -1.90 -18.45 9.64
N LEU A 61 -1.82 -19.70 9.20
CA LEU A 61 -0.63 -20.53 9.37
C LEU A 61 0.52 -20.09 8.46
N ILE A 62 0.23 -19.84 7.19
CA ILE A 62 1.24 -19.41 6.19
C ILE A 62 1.68 -17.97 6.46
N GLY A 63 0.78 -17.07 6.88
CA GLY A 63 1.07 -15.66 7.09
C GLY A 63 2.26 -15.42 8.02
N ARG A 64 2.38 -16.20 9.10
CA ARG A 64 3.52 -16.08 10.04
C ARG A 64 4.86 -16.43 9.40
N ARG A 65 4.89 -17.39 8.46
CA ARG A 65 6.09 -17.76 7.69
C ARG A 65 6.47 -16.65 6.69
N MET A 66 5.48 -15.94 6.16
CA MET A 66 5.68 -14.89 5.15
C MET A 66 6.14 -13.55 5.76
N ARG A 67 6.07 -13.37 7.09
CA ARG A 67 6.46 -12.13 7.80
C ARG A 67 7.78 -11.50 7.34
N PRO A 68 8.88 -12.26 7.20
CA PRO A 68 10.15 -11.68 6.78
C PRO A 68 10.13 -11.06 5.38
N LEU A 69 9.20 -11.46 4.50
CA LEU A 69 9.09 -10.93 3.15
C LEU A 69 8.61 -9.47 3.12
N TYR A 70 7.84 -9.06 4.12
CA TYR A 70 7.29 -7.70 4.22
C TYR A 70 7.88 -6.88 5.37
N SER A 71 8.68 -7.49 6.26
CA SER A 71 9.33 -6.80 7.38
C SER A 71 10.86 -6.70 7.26
N SER A 72 11.43 -6.94 6.07
CA SER A 72 12.87 -6.82 5.82
C SER A 72 13.17 -5.74 4.78
N ASP A 73 14.41 -5.26 4.74
CA ASP A 73 14.86 -4.26 3.75
C ASP A 73 15.07 -4.84 2.34
N LYS A 74 14.79 -6.13 2.14
CA LYS A 74 14.90 -6.77 0.83
C LYS A 74 13.68 -6.37 -0.02
N PRO A 75 13.88 -5.92 -1.27
CA PRO A 75 12.77 -5.69 -2.19
C PRO A 75 11.90 -6.93 -2.32
N MET A 76 10.57 -6.73 -2.38
CA MET A 76 9.66 -7.84 -2.68
C MET A 76 9.98 -8.46 -4.03
N GLY A 77 9.80 -9.78 -4.14
CA GLY A 77 10.03 -10.48 -5.40
C GLY A 77 9.06 -10.01 -6.49
N LYS A 78 9.54 -9.92 -7.73
CA LYS A 78 8.67 -9.64 -8.89
C LYS A 78 7.57 -10.72 -8.95
N ASN A 79 6.33 -10.30 -9.24
CA ASN A 79 5.14 -11.16 -9.30
C ASN A 79 4.79 -11.87 -7.97
N SER A 80 5.14 -11.26 -6.84
CA SER A 80 4.69 -11.74 -5.53
C SER A 80 3.16 -11.76 -5.45
N PRO A 81 2.57 -12.76 -4.76
CA PRO A 81 1.12 -12.84 -4.62
C PRO A 81 0.57 -11.59 -3.93
N THR A 82 -0.52 -11.06 -4.47
CA THR A 82 -1.24 -9.90 -3.93
C THR A 82 -2.59 -10.37 -3.40
N ALA A 83 -3.01 -9.87 -2.23
CA ALA A 83 -4.33 -10.15 -1.69
C ALA A 83 -5.43 -9.67 -2.66
N ARG A 84 -6.53 -10.42 -2.76
CA ARG A 84 -7.58 -10.14 -3.76
C ARG A 84 -8.19 -8.76 -3.59
N GLU A 85 -8.31 -8.33 -2.33
CA GLU A 85 -8.82 -7.02 -1.91
C GLU A 85 -7.91 -5.86 -2.34
N LEU A 86 -6.65 -6.14 -2.69
CA LEU A 86 -5.68 -5.15 -3.13
C LEU A 86 -5.47 -5.14 -4.64
N ILE A 87 -6.15 -5.99 -5.41
CA ILE A 87 -6.02 -6.03 -6.87
C ILE A 87 -7.02 -5.05 -7.48
N MET A 88 -6.51 -4.03 -8.16
CA MET A 88 -7.32 -3.04 -8.88
C MET A 88 -7.48 -3.46 -10.34
N VAL A 89 -8.73 -3.66 -10.76
CA VAL A 89 -9.08 -4.06 -12.14
C VAL A 89 -9.89 -3.02 -12.88
N GLU A 90 -10.60 -2.16 -12.15
CA GLU A 90 -11.43 -1.10 -12.71
C GLU A 90 -10.58 0.12 -13.05
N ASP A 91 -11.05 0.91 -14.02
CA ASP A 91 -10.42 2.16 -14.41
C ASP A 91 -10.46 3.16 -13.25
N ARG A 92 -9.34 3.87 -13.05
CA ARG A 92 -9.18 4.85 -11.99
C ARG A 92 -8.75 6.19 -12.55
N LYS A 93 -9.20 7.27 -11.92
CA LYS A 93 -8.81 8.64 -12.29
C LYS A 93 -7.54 9.00 -11.54
N PHE A 94 -6.45 9.23 -12.29
CA PHE A 94 -5.13 9.46 -11.71
C PHE A 94 -5.09 10.59 -10.66
N LEU A 95 -5.68 11.75 -10.96
CA LEU A 95 -5.66 12.90 -10.03
C LEU A 95 -6.43 12.61 -8.74
N ASP A 96 -7.59 11.95 -8.85
CA ASP A 96 -8.43 11.59 -7.71
C ASP A 96 -7.69 10.61 -6.79
N GLU A 97 -7.09 9.55 -7.35
CA GLU A 97 -6.35 8.55 -6.57
C GLU A 97 -5.04 9.11 -5.99
N LYS A 98 -4.38 10.03 -6.70
CA LYS A 98 -3.15 10.71 -6.22
C LYS A 98 -3.47 11.59 -5.02
N GLN A 99 -4.54 12.39 -5.10
CA GLN A 99 -5.00 13.21 -3.99
C GLN A 99 -5.43 12.34 -2.81
N HIS A 100 -6.22 11.30 -3.07
CA HIS A 100 -6.70 10.39 -2.03
C HIS A 100 -5.56 9.72 -1.26
N LEU A 101 -4.56 9.17 -1.97
CA LEU A 101 -3.42 8.55 -1.33
C LEU A 101 -2.60 9.56 -0.52
N ALA A 102 -2.43 10.79 -1.01
CA ALA A 102 -1.71 11.84 -0.28
C ALA A 102 -2.40 12.19 1.04
N GLU A 103 -3.72 12.37 1.04
CA GLU A 103 -4.52 12.62 2.25
C GLU A 103 -4.48 11.42 3.22
N LEU A 104 -4.52 10.21 2.67
CA LEU A 104 -4.48 8.98 3.44
C LEU A 104 -3.13 8.76 4.12
N ILE A 105 -2.02 9.08 3.47
CA ILE A 105 -0.67 9.02 4.06
C ILE A 105 -0.59 9.92 5.29
N ASN A 106 -1.07 11.16 5.19
CA ASN A 106 -1.08 12.08 6.33
C ASN A 106 -1.94 11.55 7.47
N SER A 107 -3.16 11.11 7.16
CA SER A 107 -4.07 10.54 8.16
C SER A 107 -3.49 9.30 8.85
N PHE A 108 -2.81 8.44 8.09
CA PHE A 108 -2.15 7.23 8.61
C PHE A 108 -0.95 7.56 9.48
N HIS A 109 -0.14 8.56 9.07
CA HIS A 109 0.98 9.06 9.86
C HIS A 109 0.50 9.63 11.21
N ASP A 110 -0.48 10.54 11.17
CA ASP A 110 -1.03 11.20 12.36
C ASP A 110 -1.72 10.22 13.32
N GLY A 111 -2.39 9.19 12.77
CA GLY A 111 -3.05 8.15 13.57
C GLY A 111 -2.06 7.22 14.30
N GLY A 112 -0.81 7.15 13.83
CA GLY A 112 0.24 6.37 14.45
C GLY A 112 -0.07 4.87 14.57
N PRO A 113 0.73 4.12 15.36
CA PRO A 113 0.53 2.69 15.56
C PRO A 113 -0.84 2.32 16.14
N ALA A 114 -1.46 3.20 16.92
CA ALA A 114 -2.77 2.98 17.54
C ALA A 114 -3.92 2.94 16.51
N GLY A 115 -3.72 3.53 15.33
CA GLY A 115 -4.67 3.48 14.21
C GLY A 115 -4.62 2.18 13.40
N CYS A 116 -3.73 1.24 13.73
CA CYS A 116 -3.56 -0.02 13.00
C CYS A 116 -4.23 -1.21 13.69
N THR A 117 -4.58 -2.23 12.91
CA THR A 117 -5.04 -3.52 13.45
C THR A 117 -3.93 -4.23 14.24
N THR A 118 -4.31 -4.94 15.30
CA THR A 118 -3.43 -5.75 16.15
C THR A 118 -3.21 -7.16 15.63
#